data_AF-W4VKQ5-F1
#
_entry.id   AF-W4VKQ5-F1
#
_cell.length_a   1.000
_cell.length_b   1.000
_cell.length_c   1.000
_cell.angle_alpha   90.00
_cell.angle_beta   90.00
_cell.angle_gamma   90.00
#
_symmetry.space_group_name_H-M   'P 1'
#
loop_
_entity.id
_entity.type
_entity.pdbx_description
1 polymer ?
#
loop_
_entity_poly.entity_id
_entity_poly.type
_entity_poly.pdbx_seq_one_letter_code
_entity_poly.pdbx_strand_id
1 'polypeptide(L)' 'MHISSPKSDQAIRHHADFIDIDIFIDFLKEIKGTVPRIDCMIEAKKKDEALFKLMKQIQLRDDFEIINGSTFRLQ' A
#
# COMPACT_ATOMS: atom_id res chain seq x y z
N MET A 1 11.26 1.09 2.10
CA MET A 1 10.85 0.22 0.96
C MET A 1 10.14 1.08 -0.07
N HIS A 2 10.26 0.82 -1.37
CA HIS A 2 9.45 1.49 -2.40
C HIS A 2 8.33 0.55 -2.86
N ILE A 3 7.11 1.06 -3.00
CA ILE A 3 5.96 0.28 -3.49
C ILE A 3 5.41 0.89 -4.76
N SER A 4 5.15 0.04 -5.73
CA SER A 4 4.42 0.39 -6.95
C SER A 4 3.59 -0.81 -7.42
N SER A 5 2.62 -0.54 -8.28
CA SER A 5 1.81 -1.60 -8.90
C SER A 5 1.97 -1.53 -10.41
N PRO A 6 1.98 -2.68 -11.11
CA PRO A 6 2.06 -2.72 -12.57
C PRO A 6 0.79 -2.12 -13.17
N LYS A 7 0.92 -1.42 -14.30
CA LYS A 7 -0.22 -0.82 -15.02
C LYS A 7 -1.20 -1.88 -15.55
N SER A 8 -0.68 -3.04 -15.94
CA SER A 8 -1.44 -4.26 -16.29
C SER A 8 -0.50 -5.45 -16.39
N ASP A 9 -1.06 -6.67 -16.48
CA ASP A 9 -0.31 -7.91 -16.68
C ASP A 9 0.58 -7.91 -17.93
N GLN A 10 0.17 -7.16 -18.96
CA GLN A 10 0.94 -6.98 -20.20
C GLN A 10 1.95 -5.82 -20.13
N ALA A 11 1.82 -4.93 -19.13
CA ALA A 11 2.58 -3.69 -18.99
C ALA A 11 3.24 -3.59 -17.60
N ILE A 12 3.91 -4.67 -17.18
CA ILE A 12 4.48 -4.84 -15.83
C ILE A 12 5.47 -3.72 -15.47
N ARG A 13 6.22 -3.20 -16.45
CA ARG A 13 7.23 -2.15 -16.24
C ARG A 13 6.68 -0.72 -16.10
N HIS A 14 5.38 -0.51 -16.36
CA HIS A 14 4.78 0.80 -16.22
C HIS A 14 4.07 0.91 -14.87
N HIS A 15 4.36 1.95 -14.10
CA HIS A 15 3.63 2.19 -12.85
C HIS A 15 2.15 2.50 -13.12
N ALA A 16 1.29 1.87 -12.33
CA ALA A 16 -0.13 2.18 -12.27
C ALA A 16 -0.39 3.59 -11.73
N ASP A 17 -1.61 4.08 -11.95
CA ASP A 17 -2.03 5.37 -11.42
C ASP A 17 -2.16 5.35 -9.89
N PHE A 18 -2.48 4.19 -9.31
CA PHE A 18 -2.69 3.96 -7.89
C PHE A 18 -2.00 2.67 -7.44
N ILE A 19 -1.84 2.49 -6.12
CA ILE A 19 -1.39 1.22 -5.54
C ILE A 19 -2.55 0.23 -5.53
N ASP A 20 -2.28 -0.99 -5.98
CA ASP A 20 -3.14 -2.15 -5.78
C ASP A 20 -3.09 -2.56 -4.30
N ILE A 21 -4.22 -2.39 -3.62
CA ILE A 21 -4.30 -2.64 -2.18
C ILE A 21 -4.17 -4.13 -1.84
N ASP A 22 -4.67 -5.03 -2.68
CA ASP A 22 -4.70 -6.45 -2.36
C ASP A 22 -3.26 -7.00 -2.39
N ILE A 23 -2.50 -6.66 -3.43
CA ILE A 23 -1.06 -6.98 -3.52
C ILE A 23 -0.30 -6.41 -2.33
N PHE A 24 -0.59 -5.16 -1.95
CA PHE A 24 0.11 -4.50 -0.85
C PHE A 24 -0.20 -5.16 0.50
N ILE A 25 -1.45 -5.55 0.75
CA ILE A 25 -1.85 -6.22 1.99
C ILE A 25 -1.28 -7.63 2.07
N ASP A 26 -1.29 -8.38 0.97
CA ASP A 26 -0.70 -9.72 0.92
C ASP A 26 0.79 -9.66 1.29
N PHE A 27 1.51 -8.68 0.75
CA PHE A 27 2.89 -8.40 1.16
C PHE A 27 3.01 -8.11 2.67
N LEU A 28 2.18 -7.22 3.22
CA LEU A 28 2.24 -6.85 4.64
C LEU A 28 1.96 -8.04 5.58
N LYS A 29 1.05 -8.93 5.18
CA LYS A 29 0.75 -10.16 5.93
C LYS A 29 1.93 -11.12 5.91
N GLU A 30 2.57 -11.29 4.76
CA GLU A 30 3.74 -12.17 4.61
C GLU A 30 4.92 -11.73 5.49
N ILE A 31 5.18 -10.42 5.57
CA ILE A 31 6.30 -9.90 6.35
C ILE A 31 5.96 -9.62 7.83
N LYS A 32 4.72 -9.88 8.27
CA LYS A 32 4.28 -9.55 9.64
C LYS A 32 5.17 -10.25 10.67
N GLY A 33 5.70 -9.48 11.62
CA GLY A 33 6.58 -9.99 12.68
C GLY A 33 8.05 -10.14 12.31
N THR A 34 8.43 -9.93 11.04
CA THR A 34 9.85 -9.97 10.62
C THR A 34 10.59 -8.67 10.95
N VAL A 35 9.88 -7.55 10.98
CA VAL A 35 10.40 -6.22 11.30
C VAL A 35 9.46 -5.48 12.26
N PRO A 36 9.96 -4.65 13.18
CA PRO A 36 9.12 -3.89 14.12
C PRO A 36 8.33 -2.78 13.43
N ARG A 37 8.83 -2.26 12.31
CA ARG A 37 8.22 -1.18 11.52
C ARG A 37 8.78 -1.21 10.10
N ILE A 38 7.94 -0.83 9.14
CA ILE A 38 8.35 -0.58 7.76
C ILE A 38 7.81 0.79 7.31
N ASP A 39 8.67 1.57 6.66
CA ASP A 39 8.28 2.82 6.02
C ASP A 39 8.35 2.66 4.49
N CYS A 40 7.27 3.06 3.83
CA CYS A 40 7.04 2.82 2.40
C CYS A 40 6.97 4.14 1.63
N MET A 41 7.78 4.26 0.56
CA MET A 41 7.66 5.30 -0.44
C MET A 41 6.69 4.83 -1.54
N ILE A 42 5.65 5.61 -1.83
CA ILE A 42 4.68 5.30 -2.89
C ILE A 42 5.21 5.83 -4.23
N GLU A 43 5.47 4.91 -5.16
CA GLU A 43 5.84 5.22 -6.55
C GLU A 43 4.64 4.98 -7.47
N ALA A 44 3.77 5.99 -7.58
CA ALA A 44 2.58 5.97 -8.42
C ALA A 44 2.42 7.29 -9.19
N LYS A 45 1.78 7.23 -10.36
CA LYS A 45 1.66 8.42 -11.23
C LYS A 45 0.86 9.56 -10.59
N LYS A 46 -0.09 9.23 -9.72
CA LYS A 46 -0.98 10.19 -9.06
C LYS A 46 -0.46 10.73 -7.72
N LYS A 47 0.78 10.41 -7.32
CA LYS A 47 1.46 10.96 -6.12
C LYS A 47 0.55 10.91 -4.88
N ASP A 48 0.25 12.06 -4.26
CA ASP A 48 -0.53 12.16 -3.02
C ASP A 48 -1.94 11.56 -3.14
N GLU A 49 -2.58 11.63 -4.31
CA GLU A 49 -3.88 10.98 -4.52
C GLU A 49 -3.79 9.45 -4.34
N ALA A 50 -2.64 8.85 -4.64
CA ALA A 50 -2.42 7.43 -4.41
C ALA A 50 -2.38 7.08 -2.92
N LEU A 51 -1.75 7.92 -2.10
CA LEU A 51 -1.78 7.77 -0.64
C LEU A 51 -3.22 7.90 -0.12
N PHE A 52 -3.95 8.95 -0.52
CA PHE A 52 -5.31 9.16 -0.03
C PHE A 52 -6.26 8.04 -0.42
N LYS A 53 -6.14 7.52 -1.65
CA LYS A 53 -6.92 6.36 -2.09
C LYS A 53 -6.57 5.11 -1.29
N LEU A 54 -5.28 4.82 -1.12
CA LEU A 54 -4.82 3.67 -0.35
C LEU A 54 -5.34 3.72 1.09
N MET A 55 -5.19 4.86 1.77
CA MET A 55 -5.66 5.02 3.15
C MET A 55 -7.18 4.90 3.28
N LYS A 56 -7.95 5.44 2.32
CA LYS A 56 -9.41 5.23 2.29
C LYS A 56 -9.76 3.76 2.18
N GLN A 57 -9.04 3.00 1.34
CA GLN A 57 -9.31 1.58 1.18
C GLN A 57 -8.88 0.77 2.42
N ILE A 58 -7.78 1.14 3.09
CA ILE A 58 -7.35 0.52 4.36
C ILE A 58 -8.37 0.79 5.48
N GLN A 59 -8.90 2.01 5.57
CA GLN A 59 -9.92 2.39 6.56
C GLN A 59 -11.23 1.61 6.46
N LEU A 60 -11.52 1.00 5.30
CA LEU A 60 -12.71 0.16 5.11
C LEU A 60 -12.52 -1.27 5.62
N ARG A 61 -11.35 -1.60 6.16
CA ARG A 61 -11.03 -2.95 6.62
C ARG A 61 -10.87 -3.00 8.13
N ASP A 62 -11.29 -4.12 8.70
CA ASP A 62 -11.26 -4.34 10.15
C ASP A 62 -9.93 -4.92 10.66
N ASP A 63 -9.04 -5.35 9.74
CA ASP A 63 -7.72 -5.93 10.08
C ASP A 63 -6.64 -4.89 10.38
N PHE A 64 -6.97 -3.59 10.36
CA PHE A 64 -6.03 -2.50 10.60
C PHE A 64 -6.49 -1.52 11.68
N GLU A 65 -5.58 -1.19 12.58
CA GLU A 65 -5.70 -0.04 13.47
C GLU A 65 -5.13 1.20 12.77
N ILE A 66 -5.96 2.23 12.54
CA ILE A 66 -5.53 3.48 11.92
C ILE A 66 -4.92 4.40 12.98
N ILE A 67 -3.67 4.81 12.78
CA ILE A 67 -2.96 5.72 13.70
C ILE A 67 -3.11 7.17 13.23
N ASN A 68 -2.91 7.42 11.94
CA ASN A 68 -3.10 8.74 11.32
C ASN A 68 -3.27 8.62 9.79
N GLY A 69 -3.25 9.75 9.07
CA GLY A 69 -3.48 9.83 7.63
C GLY A 69 -2.45 9.13 6.72
N SER A 70 -1.38 8.55 7.26
CA SER A 70 -0.40 7.76 6.51
C SER A 70 0.17 6.57 7.29
N THR A 71 -0.33 6.35 8.51
CA THR A 71 0.20 5.33 9.43
C THR A 71 -0.92 4.46 9.94
N PHE A 72 -0.72 3.15 9.87
CA PHE A 72 -1.64 2.13 10.36
C PHE A 72 -0.85 0.94 10.90
N ARG A 73 -1.52 0.08 11.67
CA ARG A 73 -0.95 -1.13 12.24
C ARG A 73 -1.84 -2.32 11.88
N LEU A 74 -1.23 -3.35 11.30
CA LEU A 74 -1.90 -4.63 11.04
C LEU A 74 -2.12 -5.35 12.38
N GLN A 75 -3.38 -5.72 12.67
CA GLN A 75 -3.75 -6.48 13.87
C GLN A 75 -3.33 -7.94 13.75
#